data_AF-X1R6W1-F1
#
_entry.id   AF-X1R6W1-F1
#
_cell.length_a   1.000
_cell.length_b   1.000
_cell.length_c   1.000
_cell.angle_alpha   90.00
_cell.angle_beta   90.00
_cell.angle_gamma   90.00
#
_symmetry.space_group_name_H-M   'P 1'
#
loop_
_entity.id
_entity.type
_entity.pdbx_description
1 polymer ?
#
loop_
_entity_poly.entity_id
_entity_poly.type
_entity_poly.pdbx_seq_one_letter_code
_entity_poly.pdbx_strand_id
1 'polypeptide(L)'
;MPKLTITILSIPSISILKRYDLWDRFPESAKKYLLTATPDLETPKNFGKFQSFVHSFMLVRNKMACQGAIDKAKELGFNALFLSSCIEGESREVAKVHAAIGKEVISSGNPITRPACVVSGGETVVTVKGEGLG
;
A
#
# COMPACT_ATOMS: atom_id res chain seq x y z
N MET A 1 2.35 7.28 17.98
CA MET A 1 1.73 7.59 16.68
C MET A 1 2.82 7.64 15.62
N PRO A 2 2.68 7.00 14.44
CA PRO A 2 3.73 7.01 13.44
C PRO A 2 3.82 8.44 12.87
N LYS A 3 4.88 9.13 13.24
CA LYS A 3 5.26 10.41 12.65
C LYS A 3 5.94 10.07 11.34
N LEU A 4 5.36 10.49 10.22
CA LEU A 4 5.89 10.16 8.90
C LEU A 4 7.20 10.92 8.71
N THR A 5 8.33 10.28 9.00
CA THR A 5 9.65 10.81 8.69
C THR A 5 10.03 10.32 7.29
N ILE A 6 9.94 11.20 6.29
CA ILE A 6 10.52 10.92 4.97
C ILE A 6 12.03 11.09 5.12
N THR A 7 12.77 9.99 5.02
CA THR A 7 14.24 10.01 5.01
C THR A 7 14.69 9.82 3.57
N ILE A 8 14.75 10.90 2.81
CA ILE A 8 15.61 10.96 1.62
C ILE A 8 16.95 11.52 2.11
N LEU A 9 18.06 10.99 1.60
CA LEU A 9 19.41 11.40 1.95
C LEU A 9 20.14 11.76 0.66
N SER A 10 20.87 12.87 0.66
CA SER A 10 21.65 13.34 -0.51
C SER A 10 22.57 12.26 -1.11
N ILE A 11 23.26 11.48 -0.27
CA ILE A 11 24.18 10.41 -0.70
C ILE A 11 23.44 9.21 -1.34
N PRO A 12 22.42 8.60 -0.69
CA PRO A 12 21.51 7.64 -1.32
C PRO A 12 20.83 8.14 -2.59
N SER A 13 20.50 9.43 -2.70
CA SER A 13 19.94 9.98 -3.94
C SER A 13 20.94 9.91 -5.09
N ILE A 14 22.20 10.29 -4.88
CA ILE A 14 23.25 10.19 -5.92
C ILE A 14 23.48 8.73 -6.32
N SER A 15 23.52 7.80 -5.36
CA SER A 15 23.75 6.39 -5.68
C SER A 15 22.59 5.77 -6.47
N ILE A 16 21.35 6.15 -6.18
CA ILE A 16 20.17 5.75 -6.97
C ILE A 16 20.27 6.31 -8.38
N LEU A 17 20.60 7.58 -8.55
CA LEU A 17 20.74 8.22 -9.87
C LEU A 17 21.83 7.54 -10.71
N LYS A 18 22.96 7.17 -10.09
CA LYS A 18 24.03 6.41 -10.77
C LYS A 18 23.60 4.99 -11.10
N ARG A 19 22.91 4.30 -10.19
CA ARG A 19 22.41 2.93 -10.40
C ARG A 19 21.48 2.81 -11.61
N TYR A 20 20.73 3.86 -11.91
CA TYR A 20 19.80 3.89 -13.05
C TYR A 20 20.35 4.68 -14.26
N ASP A 21 21.66 4.96 -14.32
CA ASP A 21 22.32 5.70 -15.41
C ASP A 21 21.68 7.07 -15.71
N LEU A 22 21.09 7.69 -14.70
CA LEU A 22 20.43 9.00 -14.80
C LEU A 22 21.35 10.15 -14.40
N TRP A 23 22.47 9.86 -13.73
CA TRP A 23 23.34 10.89 -13.18
C TRP A 23 23.79 11.88 -14.25
N ASP A 24 24.34 11.43 -15.37
CA ASP A 24 24.90 12.34 -16.38
C ASP A 24 23.83 13.21 -17.07
N ARG A 25 22.60 12.69 -17.18
CA ARG A 25 21.44 13.41 -17.75
C ARG A 25 20.73 14.31 -16.74
N PHE A 26 21.11 14.25 -15.47
CA PHE A 26 20.47 15.02 -14.41
C PHE A 26 20.86 16.51 -14.50
N PRO A 27 19.95 17.45 -14.20
CA PRO A 27 20.27 18.88 -14.30
C PRO A 27 21.46 19.30 -13.44
N GLU A 28 22.38 20.09 -14.00
CA GLU A 28 23.60 20.54 -13.32
C GLU A 28 23.34 21.31 -12.01
N SER A 29 22.26 22.11 -11.98
CA SER A 29 21.84 22.80 -10.76
C SER A 29 21.49 21.83 -9.62
N ALA A 30 20.83 20.71 -9.95
CA ALA A 30 20.43 19.69 -8.99
C ALA A 30 21.60 18.77 -8.60
N LYS A 31 22.49 18.44 -9.54
CA LYS A 31 23.77 17.76 -9.23
C LYS A 31 24.60 18.58 -8.24
N LYS A 32 24.76 19.89 -8.52
CA LYS A 32 25.48 20.81 -7.64
C LYS A 32 24.86 20.81 -6.26
N TYR A 33 23.54 20.96 -6.16
CA TYR A 33 22.82 20.91 -4.88
C TYR A 33 23.09 19.62 -4.10
N LEU A 34 23.00 18.44 -4.75
CA LEU A 34 23.24 17.15 -4.10
C LEU A 34 24.71 16.95 -3.68
N LEU A 35 25.66 17.47 -4.45
CA LEU A 35 27.10 17.38 -4.15
C LEU A 35 27.55 18.33 -3.05
N THR A 36 26.90 19.50 -2.93
CA THR A 36 27.21 20.52 -1.92
C THR A 36 26.28 20.48 -0.72
N ALA A 37 25.38 19.49 -0.64
CA ALA A 37 24.44 19.36 0.46
C ALA A 37 25.18 19.09 1.77
N THR A 38 24.96 19.96 2.75
CA THR A 38 25.45 19.82 4.12
C THR A 38 24.38 19.17 5.01
N PRO A 39 24.71 18.65 6.20
CA PRO A 39 23.74 18.00 7.09
C PRO A 39 22.52 18.86 7.46
N ASP A 40 22.64 20.18 7.44
CA ASP A 40 21.57 21.15 7.67
C ASP A 40 20.61 21.32 6.48
N LEU A 41 21.04 20.93 5.27
CA LEU A 41 20.21 20.88 4.06
C LEU A 41 19.53 19.51 3.88
N GLU A 42 19.73 18.58 4.81
CA GLU A 42 19.18 17.24 4.75
C GLU A 42 17.70 17.20 5.16
N THR A 43 16.98 16.18 4.67
CA THR A 43 15.56 16.01 5.03
C THR A 43 15.45 15.78 6.55
N PRO A 44 14.65 16.57 7.30
CA PRO A 44 14.56 16.48 8.75
C PRO A 44 14.26 15.07 9.24
N LYS A 45 15.18 14.46 10.00
CA LYS A 45 14.98 13.14 10.61
C LYS A 45 14.13 13.21 11.88
N ASN A 46 14.17 14.38 12.52
CA ASN A 46 13.35 14.77 13.65
C ASN A 46 12.96 16.25 13.46
N PHE A 47 11.71 16.59 13.74
CA PHE A 47 11.19 17.95 13.69
C PHE A 47 11.60 18.81 14.91
N GLY A 48 12.33 18.24 15.90
CA GLY A 48 12.87 18.96 17.05
C GLY A 48 11.79 19.71 17.83
N LYS A 49 12.00 21.01 18.05
CA LYS A 49 11.02 21.89 18.70
C LYS A 49 9.68 21.99 17.95
N PHE A 50 9.64 21.67 16.66
CA PHE A 50 8.42 21.70 15.85
C PHE A 50 7.60 20.40 15.97
N GLN A 51 8.13 19.38 16.63
CA GLN A 51 7.52 18.06 16.71
C GLN A 51 6.19 18.03 17.48
N SER A 52 5.95 19.00 18.36
CA SER A 52 4.68 19.21 19.06
C SER A 52 3.64 19.98 18.24
N PHE A 53 4.02 20.56 17.10
CA PHE A 53 3.11 21.35 16.25
C PHE A 53 2.55 20.56 15.06
N VAL A 54 3.17 19.42 14.73
CA VAL A 54 2.78 18.58 13.60
C VAL A 54 2.17 17.28 14.10
N HIS A 55 0.87 17.12 13.85
CA HIS A 55 0.14 15.90 14.13
C HIS A 55 -0.37 15.29 12.84
N SER A 56 0.00 14.04 12.59
CA SER A 56 -0.51 13.26 11.45
C SER A 56 -1.42 12.16 11.97
N PHE A 57 -2.67 12.17 11.52
CA PHE A 57 -3.65 11.16 11.85
C PHE A 57 -4.04 10.43 10.57
N MET A 58 -3.87 9.11 10.56
CA MET A 58 -4.43 8.27 9.51
C MET A 58 -5.87 7.95 9.88
N LEU A 59 -6.80 8.74 9.31
CA LEU A 59 -8.22 8.67 9.63
C LEU A 59 -8.87 7.39 9.08
N VAL A 60 -8.42 6.90 7.93
CA VAL A 60 -8.91 5.66 7.32
C VAL A 60 -7.72 4.81 6.90
N ARG A 61 -7.68 3.57 7.39
CA ARG A 61 -6.72 2.54 6.95
C ARG A 61 -7.47 1.54 6.08
N ASN A 62 -6.80 0.90 5.13
CA ASN A 62 -7.38 -0.15 4.29
C ASN A 62 -8.11 -1.22 5.13
N LYS A 63 -7.48 -1.66 6.23
CA LYS A 63 -8.09 -2.58 7.21
C LYS A 63 -9.42 -2.09 7.81
N MET A 64 -9.60 -0.77 8.00
CA MET A 64 -10.85 -0.23 8.55
C MET A 64 -12.00 -0.32 7.55
N ALA A 65 -11.73 -0.13 6.25
CA ALA A 65 -12.73 -0.33 5.21
C ALA A 65 -13.19 -1.80 5.15
N CYS A 66 -12.23 -2.74 5.22
CA CYS A 66 -12.53 -4.17 5.30
C CYS A 66 -13.35 -4.52 6.54
N GLN A 67 -12.99 -3.95 7.70
CA GLN A 67 -13.72 -4.18 8.95
C GLN A 67 -15.16 -3.66 8.87
N GLY A 68 -15.37 -2.45 8.32
CA GLY A 68 -16.72 -1.92 8.10
C GLY A 68 -17.57 -2.81 7.19
N ALA A 69 -16.96 -3.40 6.15
CA ALA A 69 -17.64 -4.38 5.30
C ALA A 69 -18.01 -5.67 6.05
N ILE A 70 -17.11 -6.19 6.90
CA ILE A 70 -17.38 -7.35 7.76
C ILE A 70 -18.53 -7.06 8.74
N ASP A 71 -18.50 -5.91 9.40
CA ASP A 71 -19.51 -5.52 10.39
C ASP A 71 -20.87 -5.37 9.70
N LYS A 72 -20.90 -4.73 8.52
CA LYS A 72 -22.14 -4.61 7.75
C LYS A 72 -22.66 -5.95 7.25
N ALA A 73 -21.79 -6.85 6.83
CA ALA A 73 -22.19 -8.20 6.40
C ALA A 73 -22.86 -8.98 7.56
N LYS A 74 -22.30 -8.88 8.77
CA LYS A 74 -22.89 -9.48 9.97
C LYS A 74 -24.26 -8.88 10.31
N GLU A 75 -24.41 -7.56 10.25
CA GLU A 75 -25.70 -6.88 10.44
C GLU A 75 -26.77 -7.36 9.45
N LEU A 76 -26.37 -7.67 8.22
CA LEU A 76 -27.25 -8.19 7.17
C LEU A 76 -27.52 -9.70 7.29
N GLY A 77 -26.98 -10.38 8.31
CA GLY A 77 -27.21 -11.79 8.58
C GLY A 77 -26.26 -12.75 7.86
N PHE A 78 -25.14 -12.26 7.30
CA PHE A 78 -24.11 -13.13 6.72
C PHE A 78 -23.09 -13.59 7.77
N ASN A 79 -22.63 -14.82 7.63
CA ASN A 79 -21.37 -15.26 8.22
C ASN A 79 -20.22 -14.57 7.47
N ALA A 80 -19.49 -13.70 8.15
CA ALA A 80 -18.46 -12.87 7.53
C ALA A 80 -17.03 -13.38 7.82
N LEU A 81 -16.25 -13.65 6.78
CA LEU A 81 -14.85 -14.07 6.85
C LEU A 81 -13.94 -12.96 6.31
N PHE A 82 -12.98 -12.52 7.11
CA PHE A 82 -11.92 -11.63 6.66
C PHE A 82 -10.67 -12.44 6.33
N LEU A 83 -10.20 -12.38 5.09
CA LEU A 83 -8.99 -13.10 4.65
C LEU A 83 -7.72 -12.32 4.98
N SER A 84 -7.61 -11.09 4.48
CA SER A 84 -6.44 -10.21 4.68
C SER A 84 -6.76 -8.80 4.16
N SER A 85 -6.02 -7.79 4.63
CA SER A 85 -6.02 -6.42 4.09
C SER A 85 -4.75 -6.10 3.29
N CYS A 86 -3.96 -7.13 2.99
CA CYS A 86 -2.66 -7.03 2.33
C CYS A 86 -2.56 -7.98 1.13
N ILE A 87 -3.66 -8.25 0.44
CA ILE A 87 -3.61 -9.06 -0.79
C ILE A 87 -2.96 -8.24 -1.91
N GLU A 88 -1.92 -8.80 -2.50
CA GLU A 88 -1.16 -8.21 -3.60
C GLU A 88 -0.97 -9.24 -4.73
N GLY A 89 -0.63 -8.76 -5.92
CA GLY A 89 -0.36 -9.59 -7.10
C GLY A 89 -1.25 -9.28 -8.30
N GLU A 90 -1.18 -10.12 -9.33
CA GLU A 90 -1.98 -9.94 -10.54
C GLU A 90 -3.48 -10.20 -10.26
N SER A 91 -4.34 -9.22 -10.57
CA SER A 91 -5.78 -9.27 -10.27
C SER A 91 -6.45 -10.54 -10.80
N ARG A 92 -6.04 -11.00 -12.00
CA ARG A 92 -6.59 -12.22 -12.62
C ARG A 92 -6.27 -13.49 -11.83
N GLU A 93 -5.12 -13.55 -11.17
CA GLU A 93 -4.73 -14.72 -10.37
C GLU A 93 -5.41 -14.69 -9.00
N VAL A 94 -5.47 -13.50 -8.37
CA VAL A 94 -6.20 -13.31 -7.11
C VAL A 94 -7.69 -13.65 -7.27
N ALA A 95 -8.30 -13.28 -8.39
CA ALA A 95 -9.71 -13.61 -8.69
C ALA A 95 -9.95 -15.12 -8.77
N LYS A 96 -9.03 -15.90 -9.37
CA LYS A 96 -9.14 -17.37 -9.43
C LYS A 96 -9.12 -17.99 -8.03
N VAL A 97 -8.25 -17.49 -7.14
CA VAL A 97 -8.19 -17.95 -5.75
C VAL A 97 -9.48 -17.64 -5.01
N HIS A 98 -10.03 -16.43 -5.15
CA HIS A 98 -11.33 -16.09 -4.54
C HIS A 98 -12.47 -16.95 -5.08
N ALA A 99 -12.48 -17.24 -6.39
CA ALA A 99 -13.46 -18.12 -7.00
C ALA A 99 -13.35 -19.56 -6.45
N ALA A 100 -12.13 -20.06 -6.23
CA ALA A 100 -11.92 -21.38 -5.62
C ALA A 100 -12.44 -21.43 -4.18
N ILE A 101 -12.18 -20.40 -3.36
CA ILE A 101 -12.72 -20.28 -2.00
C ILE A 101 -14.26 -20.25 -2.03
N GLY A 102 -14.86 -19.48 -2.93
CA GLY A 102 -16.31 -19.44 -3.10
C GLY A 102 -16.92 -20.79 -3.47
N LYS A 103 -16.26 -21.54 -4.35
CA LYS A 103 -16.68 -22.92 -4.70
C LYS A 103 -16.62 -23.84 -3.49
N GLU A 104 -15.56 -23.77 -2.68
CA GLU A 104 -15.41 -24.58 -1.46
C GLU A 104 -16.49 -24.24 -0.41
N VAL A 105 -16.81 -22.96 -0.26
CA VAL A 105 -17.90 -22.50 0.62
C VAL A 105 -19.25 -23.09 0.19
N ILE A 106 -19.49 -23.17 -1.12
CA ILE A 106 -20.73 -23.74 -1.65
C ILE A 106 -20.76 -25.27 -1.50
N SER A 107 -19.64 -25.96 -1.73
CA SER A 107 -19.58 -27.42 -1.74
C SER A 107 -19.56 -28.03 -0.34
N SER A 108 -18.78 -27.45 0.59
CA SER A 108 -18.50 -28.05 1.89
C SER A 108 -18.82 -27.15 3.07
N GLY A 109 -19.07 -25.86 2.84
CA GLY A 109 -19.22 -24.88 3.91
C GLY A 109 -17.89 -24.46 4.57
N ASN A 110 -16.75 -24.84 3.98
CA ASN A 110 -15.43 -24.37 4.40
C ASN A 110 -14.96 -23.21 3.51
N PRO A 111 -14.15 -22.28 4.03
CA PRO A 111 -13.81 -22.06 5.45
C PRO A 111 -14.93 -21.38 6.25
N ILE A 112 -16.06 -21.07 5.63
CA ILE A 112 -17.19 -20.40 6.28
C ILE A 112 -18.52 -20.90 5.73
N THR A 113 -19.51 -21.09 6.60
CA THR A 113 -20.81 -21.63 6.23
C THR A 113 -21.71 -20.58 5.59
N ARG A 114 -22.62 -21.02 4.73
CA ARG A 114 -23.63 -20.15 4.10
C ARG A 114 -24.70 -19.71 5.13
N PRO A 115 -25.29 -18.50 5.00
CA PRO A 115 -25.00 -17.46 4.01
C PRO A 115 -23.66 -16.76 4.30
N ALA A 116 -22.71 -16.82 3.36
CA ALA A 116 -21.34 -16.40 3.60
C ALA A 116 -21.00 -15.08 2.89
N CYS A 117 -20.18 -14.26 3.54
CA CYS A 117 -19.54 -13.08 2.96
C CYS A 117 -18.03 -13.18 3.19
N VAL A 118 -17.24 -13.19 2.12
CA VAL A 118 -15.78 -13.25 2.20
C VAL A 118 -15.23 -11.89 1.80
N VAL A 119 -14.47 -11.26 2.70
CA VAL A 119 -13.89 -9.93 2.51
C VAL A 119 -12.38 -10.04 2.49
N SER A 120 -11.78 -9.40 1.50
CA SER A 120 -10.35 -9.18 1.43
C SER A 120 -10.08 -7.75 0.95
N GLY A 121 -8.93 -7.23 1.33
CA GLY A 121 -8.43 -5.94 0.89
C GLY A 121 -6.94 -6.02 0.60
N GLY A 122 -6.44 -4.99 -0.07
CA GLY A 122 -5.06 -4.89 -0.53
C GLY A 122 -5.00 -4.07 -1.82
N GLU A 123 -3.98 -4.33 -2.62
CA GLU A 123 -3.75 -3.64 -3.89
C GLU A 123 -3.24 -4.65 -4.93
N THR A 124 -4.10 -4.96 -5.90
CA THR A 124 -3.75 -5.85 -7.01
C THR A 124 -3.44 -5.04 -8.25
N VAL A 125 -2.59 -5.59 -9.11
CA VAL A 125 -2.17 -4.93 -10.34
C VAL A 125 -2.68 -5.68 -11.56
N VAL A 126 -2.90 -4.93 -12.64
CA VAL A 126 -3.21 -5.48 -13.95
C VAL A 126 -2.04 -5.20 -14.87
N THR A 127 -1.35 -6.25 -15.33
CA THR A 127 -0.43 -6.12 -16.46
C THR A 127 -1.24 -5.91 -17.74
N VAL A 128 -1.29 -4.67 -18.23
CA VAL A 128 -1.96 -4.28 -19.47
C VAL A 128 -1.20 -4.83 -20.68
N LYS A 129 -1.89 -5.59 -21.54
CA LYS A 129 -1.33 -6.22 -22.75
C LYS A 129 -2.08 -5.88 -24.05
N GLY A 130 -3.12 -5.06 -23.97
CA GLY A 130 -3.96 -4.70 -25.11
C GLY A 130 -4.75 -3.43 -24.84
N GLU A 131 -5.68 -3.10 -25.74
CA GLU A 131 -6.44 -1.84 -25.74
C GLU A 131 -7.83 -1.96 -25.10
N GLY A 132 -8.06 -3.03 -24.32
CA GLY A 132 -9.31 -3.22 -23.60
C GLY A 132 -9.51 -2.22 -22.47
N LEU A 133 -10.76 -2.01 -22.08
CA LEU A 133 -11.16 -1.26 -20.89
C LEU A 133 -11.28 -2.23 -19.70
N GLY A 134 -10.74 -1.85 -18.55
CA GLY A 134 -10.75 -2.62 -17.30
C GLY A 134 -11.10 -1.75 -16.11
#